data_AF-A0A2E0R7E8-F1
#
_entry.id   AF-A0A2E0R7E8-F1
#
_cell.length_a   1.000
_cell.length_b   1.000
_cell.length_c   1.000
_cell.angle_alpha   90.00
_cell.angle_beta   90.00
_cell.angle_gamma   90.00
#
_symmetry.space_group_name_H-M   'P 1'
#
loop_
_entity.id
_entity.type
_entity.pdbx_description
1 polymer ?
#
loop_
_entity_poly.entity_id
_entity_poly.type
_entity_poly.pdbx_seq_one_letter_code
_entity_poly.pdbx_strand_id
1 'polypeptide(L)'
;MALSDDLTASFADFGVTATSGGASGKVILDQPDEMVLDGQVIFRDYNAHAKTSEFGSLAVGSTITISSVDYEVRSIDQDLDGLTCQISLSKT
;
A
#
# COMPACT_ATOMS: atom_id res chain seq x y z
N MET A 1 -21.00 22.37 -8.62
CA MET A 1 -20.59 21.90 -7.27
C MET A 1 -19.66 20.71 -7.50
N ALA A 2 -18.35 20.90 -7.46
CA ALA A 2 -17.44 19.77 -7.53
C ALA A 2 -17.50 19.07 -6.17
N LEU A 3 -17.95 17.82 -6.12
CA LEU A 3 -17.67 16.96 -4.98
C LEU A 3 -16.16 16.75 -5.00
N SER A 4 -15.45 17.53 -4.18
CA SER A 4 -14.03 17.30 -3.96
C SER A 4 -13.93 15.99 -3.20
N ASP A 5 -13.45 14.95 -3.88
CA ASP A 5 -13.25 13.63 -3.29
C ASP A 5 -12.06 13.71 -2.32
N ASP A 6 -12.34 14.19 -1.10
CA ASP A 6 -11.34 14.30 -0.05
C ASP A 6 -11.25 12.96 0.69
N LEU A 7 -10.35 12.09 0.20
CA LEU A 7 -10.04 10.82 0.87
C LEU A 7 -9.21 11.02 2.16
N THR A 8 -8.94 12.25 2.60
CA THR A 8 -8.04 12.52 3.73
C THR A 8 -8.63 12.00 5.04
N ALA A 9 -9.94 12.14 5.26
CA ALA A 9 -10.60 11.62 6.46
C ALA A 9 -10.55 10.08 6.52
N SER A 10 -10.81 9.39 5.41
CA SER A 10 -10.83 7.92 5.35
C SER A 10 -9.44 7.32 5.61
N PHE A 11 -8.41 7.89 5.01
CA PHE A 11 -7.04 7.44 5.26
C PHE A 11 -6.55 7.83 6.66
N ALA A 12 -7.04 8.91 7.25
CA ALA A 12 -6.66 9.28 8.62
C ALA A 12 -7.09 8.21 9.65
N ASP A 13 -8.30 7.67 9.48
CA ASP A 13 -8.92 6.71 10.40
C ASP A 13 -8.49 5.25 10.16
N PHE A 14 -8.42 4.80 8.90
CA PHE A 14 -8.08 3.41 8.54
C PHE A 14 -6.64 3.21 8.06
N GLY A 15 -5.93 4.30 7.75
CA GLY A 15 -4.61 4.24 7.15
C GLY A 15 -3.48 4.15 8.19
N VAL A 16 -2.58 3.21 7.95
CA VAL A 16 -1.29 3.07 8.62
C VAL A 16 -0.23 3.94 7.95
N THR A 17 0.71 4.45 8.75
CA THR A 17 1.81 5.26 8.22
C THR A 17 2.75 4.38 7.41
N ALA A 18 3.04 4.84 6.19
CA ALA A 18 4.02 4.23 5.29
C ALA A 18 5.06 5.26 4.85
N THR A 19 6.28 4.81 4.67
CA THR A 19 7.40 5.64 4.20
C THR A 19 8.19 4.89 3.14
N SER A 20 8.54 5.53 2.03
CA SER A 20 9.41 4.94 1.01
C SER A 20 10.33 5.99 0.42
N GLY A 21 11.65 5.76 0.50
CA GLY A 21 12.72 6.62 -0.02
C GLY A 21 12.81 8.00 0.65
N GLY A 22 11.75 8.79 0.54
CA GLY A 22 11.53 10.10 1.18
C GLY A 22 10.07 10.57 1.16
N ALA A 23 9.14 9.80 0.57
CA ALA A 23 7.71 10.05 0.64
C ALA A 23 7.15 9.43 1.93
N SER A 24 6.32 10.18 2.66
CA SER A 24 5.66 9.72 3.87
C SER A 24 4.17 10.00 3.78
N GLY A 25 3.36 8.96 3.89
CA GLY A 25 1.91 9.09 3.77
C GLY A 25 1.19 8.00 4.55
N LYS A 26 -0.13 7.99 4.43
CA LYS A 26 -0.98 6.93 4.98
C LYS A 26 -1.41 5.99 3.87
N VAL A 27 -1.34 4.70 4.15
CA VAL A 27 -1.80 3.62 3.27
C VAL A 27 -2.70 2.69 4.06
N ILE A 28 -3.66 2.08 3.40
CA ILE A 28 -4.51 1.05 3.99
C ILE A 28 -3.89 -0.28 3.61
N LEU A 29 -3.31 -0.98 4.58
CA LEU A 29 -2.77 -2.32 4.38
C LEU A 29 -3.93 -3.31 4.45
N ASP A 30 -4.20 -4.01 3.35
CA ASP A 30 -5.19 -5.07 3.32
C ASP A 30 -4.72 -6.26 4.14
N GLN A 31 -5.68 -6.99 4.71
CA GLN A 31 -5.36 -8.18 5.48
C GLN A 31 -4.68 -9.19 4.54
N PRO A 32 -3.46 -9.63 4.83
CA PRO A 32 -2.73 -10.49 3.92
C PRO A 32 -3.40 -11.86 3.84
N ASP A 33 -3.59 -12.35 2.61
CA ASP A 33 -3.95 -13.74 2.40
C ASP A 33 -2.71 -14.60 2.65
N GLU A 34 -2.81 -15.52 3.61
CA GLU A 34 -1.73 -16.44 3.94
C GLU A 34 -2.08 -17.83 3.44
N MET A 35 -1.31 -18.34 2.49
CA MET A 35 -1.37 -19.76 2.15
C MET A 35 -0.43 -20.51 3.08
N VAL A 36 -1.02 -21.22 4.05
CA VAL A 36 -0.29 -22.08 4.99
C VAL A 36 -0.33 -23.53 4.49
N LEU A 37 0.83 -24.12 4.25
CA LEU A 37 0.96 -25.56 3.98
C LEU A 37 1.94 -26.15 4.99
N ASP A 38 1.52 -27.24 5.64
CA ASP A 38 2.29 -27.94 6.66
C ASP A 38 2.79 -27.03 7.81
N GLY A 39 1.99 -26.04 8.18
CA GLY A 39 2.31 -25.10 9.27
C GLY A 39 3.32 -24.00 8.90
N GLN A 40 3.79 -23.95 7.65
CA GLN A 40 4.60 -22.85 7.12
C GLN A 40 3.78 -21.98 6.16
N VAL A 41 3.93 -20.67 6.32
CA VAL A 41 3.42 -19.68 5.37
C VAL A 41 4.26 -19.79 4.10
N ILE A 42 3.71 -20.36 3.03
CA ILE A 42 4.42 -20.53 1.76
C ILE A 42 4.33 -19.28 0.90
N PHE A 43 3.20 -18.56 1.01
CA PHE A 43 2.92 -17.40 0.20
C PHE A 43 2.08 -16.43 1.00
N ARG A 44 2.47 -15.16 0.94
CA ARG A 44 1.72 -14.08 1.57
C ARG A 44 1.71 -12.88 0.64
N ASP A 45 0.57 -12.66 0.01
CA ASP A 45 0.34 -11.46 -0.78
C ASP A 45 -0.08 -10.34 0.15
N TYR A 46 0.73 -9.28 0.17
CA TYR A 46 0.39 -8.05 0.85
C TYR A 46 -0.06 -7.06 -0.21
N ASN A 47 -1.25 -6.49 -0.07
CA ASN A 47 -1.70 -5.39 -0.89
C ASN A 47 -1.93 -4.17 0.00
N ALA A 48 -1.55 -3.00 -0.49
CA ALA A 48 -1.78 -1.75 0.19
C ALA A 48 -2.44 -0.76 -0.76
N HIS A 49 -3.52 -0.13 -0.32
CA HIS A 49 -4.15 0.97 -1.03
C HIS A 49 -3.56 2.28 -0.54
N ALA A 50 -3.11 3.12 -1.47
CA ALA A 50 -2.44 4.38 -1.18
C ALA A 50 -2.99 5.49 -2.07
N LYS A 51 -2.76 6.75 -1.69
CA LYS A 51 -3.04 7.87 -2.60
C LYS A 51 -2.02 7.89 -3.73
N THR A 52 -2.49 8.00 -4.97
CA THR A 52 -1.61 8.07 -6.17
C THR A 52 -0.67 9.27 -6.11
N SER A 53 -1.10 10.37 -5.50
CA SER A 53 -0.26 11.57 -5.32
C SER A 53 0.95 11.34 -4.42
N GLU A 54 0.86 10.41 -3.46
CA GLU A 54 1.90 10.11 -2.49
C GLU A 54 2.80 8.97 -2.98
N PHE A 55 2.18 7.87 -3.43
CA PHE A 55 2.89 6.63 -3.73
C PHE A 55 2.77 6.14 -5.18
N GLY A 56 1.98 6.82 -6.03
CA GLY A 56 1.75 6.40 -7.42
C GLY A 56 2.95 6.55 -8.35
N SER A 57 4.05 7.17 -7.89
CA SER A 57 5.32 7.29 -8.62
C SER A 57 6.43 6.40 -8.08
N LEU A 58 6.14 5.52 -7.10
CA LEU A 58 7.14 4.56 -6.63
C LEU A 58 7.58 3.64 -7.78
N ALA A 59 8.85 3.27 -7.77
CA ALA A 59 9.36 2.25 -8.68
C ALA A 59 9.12 0.86 -8.10
N VAL A 60 8.80 -0.10 -8.97
CA VAL A 60 8.87 -1.52 -8.63
C VAL A 60 10.27 -1.88 -8.15
N GLY A 61 10.37 -2.67 -7.09
CA GLY A 61 11.61 -3.01 -6.38
C GLY A 61 12.00 -2.00 -5.29
N SER A 62 11.25 -0.92 -5.10
CA SER A 62 11.50 0.01 -3.99
C SER A 62 11.08 -0.60 -2.65
N THR A 63 11.82 -0.27 -1.59
CA THR A 63 11.44 -0.63 -0.23
C THR A 63 10.43 0.37 0.33
N ILE A 64 9.37 -0.12 0.94
CA ILE A 64 8.36 0.65 1.66
C ILE A 64 8.22 0.11 3.08
N THR A 65 8.38 1.00 4.06
CA THR A 65 8.21 0.67 5.47
C THR A 65 6.79 1.03 5.88
N ILE A 66 5.98 0.03 6.24
CA ILE A 66 4.60 0.20 6.70
C ILE A 66 4.52 -0.26 8.15
N SER A 67 4.10 0.63 9.06
CA SER A 67 3.99 0.30 10.49
C SER A 67 5.26 -0.36 11.07
N SER A 68 6.44 0.15 10.70
CA SER A 68 7.76 -0.36 11.09
C SER A 68 8.15 -1.74 10.54
N VAL A 69 7.45 -2.24 9.52
CA VAL A 69 7.82 -3.45 8.78
C VAL A 69 8.20 -3.05 7.35
N ASP A 70 9.35 -3.56 6.89
CA ASP A 70 9.83 -3.32 5.53
C ASP A 70 9.20 -4.32 4.55
N TYR A 71 8.75 -3.80 3.42
CA TYR A 71 8.20 -4.55 2.30
C TYR A 71 8.86 -4.07 1.01
N GLU A 72 8.90 -4.93 0.00
CA GLU A 72 9.34 -4.61 -1.35
C GLU A 72 8.13 -4.44 -2.26
N VAL A 73 8.11 -3.38 -3.06
CA VAL A 73 7.06 -3.09 -4.03
C VAL A 73 7.18 -4.00 -5.25
N ARG A 74 6.16 -4.82 -5.53
CA ARG A 74 6.12 -5.71 -6.69
C ARG A 74 5.41 -5.13 -7.90
N SER A 75 4.32 -4.42 -7.68
CA SER A 75 3.55 -3.75 -8.74
C SER A 75 2.75 -2.61 -8.13
N ILE A 76 2.43 -1.64 -8.97
CA ILE A 76 1.56 -0.52 -8.63
C ILE A 76 0.54 -0.42 -9.74
N ASP A 77 -0.72 -0.63 -9.38
CA ASP A 77 -1.87 -0.52 -10.27
C ASP A 77 -2.68 0.71 -9.83
N GLN A 78 -2.86 1.66 -10.73
CA GLN A 78 -3.67 2.85 -10.45
C GLN A 78 -5.15 2.51 -10.63
N ASP A 79 -5.99 2.95 -9.70
CA ASP A 79 -7.43 2.80 -9.83
C ASP A 79 -7.98 3.69 -10.96
N LEU A 80 -9.18 3.36 -11.43
CA LEU A 80 -9.83 4.04 -12.55
C LEU A 80 -10.03 5.56 -12.32
N ASP A 81 -10.21 5.95 -11.07
CA ASP A 81 -10.40 7.35 -10.68
C ASP A 81 -9.08 8.13 -10.54
N GLY A 82 -7.93 7.44 -10.60
CA GLY A 82 -6.59 8.03 -10.50
C GLY A 82 -6.24 8.63 -9.13
N LEU A 83 -7.18 8.62 -8.18
CA LEU A 83 -7.00 9.14 -6.82
C LEU A 83 -6.27 8.16 -5.90
N THR A 84 -6.52 6.86 -6.08
CA THR A 84 -5.89 5.77 -5.35
C THR A 84 -5.09 4.86 -6.27
N CYS A 85 -4.11 4.19 -5.69
CA CYS A 85 -3.36 3.13 -6.33
C CYS A 85 -3.25 1.94 -5.38
N GLN A 86 -3.38 0.75 -5.94
CA GLN A 86 -3.09 -0.51 -5.29
C GLN A 86 -1.62 -0.84 -5.47
N ILE A 87 -0.95 -1.14 -4.37
CA ILE A 87 0.47 -1.50 -4.35
C ILE A 87 0.56 -2.94 -3.86
N SER A 88 1.02 -3.83 -4.72
CA SER A 88 1.33 -5.20 -4.30
C SER A 88 2.73 -5.24 -3.71
N LEU A 89 2.84 -5.93 -2.58
CA LEU A 89 4.00 -5.93 -1.71
C LEU A 89 4.44 -7.36 -1.42
N SER A 90 5.75 -7.56 -1.31
CA SER A 90 6.35 -8.79 -0.79
C SER A 90 7.15 -8.48 0.46
N LYS A 91 6.99 -9.31 1.49
CA LYS A 91 7.78 -9.18 2.71
C LYS A 91 9.20 -9.67 2.48
N THR A 92 10.17 -8.84 2.81
CA THR A 92 11.62 -9.16 2.78
C THR A 92 12.05 -9.95 4.00
#